data_AF-L8TGZ5-F1
#
_entry.id   AF-L8TGZ5-F1
#
_cell.length_a   1.000
_cell.length_b   1.000
_cell.length_c   1.000
_cell.angle_alpha   90.00
_cell.angle_beta   90.00
_cell.angle_gamma   90.00
#
_symmetry.space_group_name_H-M   'P 1'
#
loop_
_entity.id
_entity.type
_entity.pdbx_description
1 polymer ?
#
loop_
_entity_poly.entity_id
_entity_poly.type
_entity_poly.pdbx_seq_one_letter_code
_entity_poly.pdbx_strand_id
1 'polypeptide(L)'
;MDFVLPSRRSKRSHFTLAQKHEILDEYDKCLERGSKIAFCRAVGIAEGTMRLWVQQRESGELRSSIRQGNEDHRLRESDKRLLKQVLKENEILKAKLARSEAAVDILGKASALLDAMAKSAAATDPELKEPEPQRPEWLTPKSGKTSP
;
A
#
# COMPACT_ATOMS: atom_id res chain seq x y z
N MET A 1 -40.19 24.07 29.15
CA MET A 1 -39.16 23.45 28.30
C MET A 1 -39.58 22.00 28.15
N ASP A 2 -40.30 21.70 27.08
CA ASP A 2 -40.70 20.33 26.80
C ASP A 2 -39.53 19.66 26.09
N PHE A 3 -38.86 18.75 26.80
CA PHE A 3 -37.72 18.01 26.27
C PHE A 3 -38.21 16.76 25.56
N VAL A 4 -37.76 16.53 24.32
CA VAL A 4 -38.01 15.26 23.64
C VAL A 4 -37.03 14.24 24.21
N LEU A 5 -37.56 13.26 24.94
CA LEU A 5 -36.75 12.18 25.52
C LEU A 5 -37.01 10.89 24.74
N PRO A 6 -35.95 10.13 24.38
CA PRO A 6 -36.13 8.87 23.69
C PRO A 6 -36.93 7.89 24.57
N SER A 7 -37.84 7.15 23.93
CA SER A 7 -38.59 6.11 24.62
C SER A 7 -37.65 4.98 25.07
N ARG A 8 -37.63 4.70 26.37
CA ARG A 8 -36.83 3.62 26.97
C ARG A 8 -37.73 2.43 27.29
N ARG A 9 -37.26 1.22 26.96
CA ARG A 9 -37.96 -0.04 27.31
C ARG A 9 -38.14 -0.21 28.82
N SER A 10 -37.21 0.31 29.62
CA SER A 10 -37.29 0.32 31.09
C SER A 10 -36.38 1.40 31.66
N LYS A 11 -36.71 1.95 32.84
CA LYS A 11 -35.88 2.93 33.58
C LYS A 11 -34.49 2.37 33.94
N ARG A 12 -34.36 1.04 34.02
CA ARG A 12 -33.09 0.34 34.33
C ARG A 12 -32.29 -0.06 33.08
N SER A 13 -32.83 0.17 31.87
CA SER A 13 -32.17 -0.19 30.63
C SER A 13 -31.09 0.84 30.28
N HIS A 14 -29.92 0.37 29.87
CA HIS A 14 -28.87 1.24 29.37
C HIS A 14 -29.29 1.91 28.05
N PHE A 15 -28.82 3.13 27.83
CA PHE A 15 -29.04 3.85 26.58
C PHE A 15 -28.33 3.14 25.42
N THR A 16 -29.09 2.89 24.35
CA THR A 16 -28.53 2.43 23.07
C THR A 16 -27.74 3.58 22.41
N LEU A 17 -26.92 3.27 21.42
CA LEU A 17 -26.15 4.29 20.70
C LEU A 17 -27.07 5.33 20.03
N ALA A 18 -28.13 4.88 19.35
CA ALA A 18 -29.11 5.76 18.72
C ALA A 18 -29.76 6.71 19.74
N GLN A 19 -30.15 6.19 20.91
CA GLN A 19 -30.73 7.00 21.98
C GLN A 19 -29.74 8.02 22.55
N LYS A 20 -28.45 7.68 22.64
CA LYS A 20 -27.43 8.64 23.07
C LYS A 20 -27.26 9.79 22.06
N HIS A 21 -27.29 9.50 20.75
CA HIS A 21 -27.25 10.54 19.73
C HIS A 21 -28.45 11.47 19.81
N GLU A 22 -29.67 10.93 19.92
CA GLU A 22 -30.89 11.73 20.07
C GLU A 22 -30.83 12.64 21.31
N ILE A 23 -30.33 12.11 22.44
CA ILE A 23 -30.11 12.91 23.66
C ILE A 23 -29.08 14.01 23.46
N LEU A 24 -27.99 13.74 22.73
CA LEU A 24 -26.96 14.73 22.44
C LEU A 24 -27.48 15.82 21.49
N ASP A 25 -28.26 15.45 20.49
CA ASP A 25 -28.87 16.41 19.56
C ASP A 25 -29.86 17.34 20.29
N GLU A 26 -30.63 16.83 21.26
CA GLU A 26 -31.49 17.66 22.13
C GLU A 26 -30.70 18.49 23.14
N TYR A 27 -29.57 17.97 23.63
CA TYR A 27 -28.65 18.71 24.49
C TYR A 27 -28.00 19.91 23.76
N ASP A 28 -27.69 19.74 22.48
CA ASP A 28 -27.12 20.80 21.64
C ASP A 28 -28.14 21.93 21.37
N LYS A 29 -29.44 21.61 21.33
CA LYS A 29 -30.53 22.61 21.20
C LYS A 29 -30.74 23.47 22.46
N CYS A 30 -30.21 23.05 23.61
CA CYS A 30 -30.35 23.78 24.87
C CYS A 30 -29.40 24.99 24.92
N LEU A 31 -29.86 26.15 24.45
CA LEU A 31 -29.06 27.38 24.36
C LEU A 31 -29.23 28.35 25.55
N GLU A 32 -30.36 28.27 26.26
CA GLU A 32 -30.66 29.19 27.37
C GLU A 32 -29.82 28.87 28.63
N ARG A 33 -29.45 29.90 29.40
CA ARG A 33 -28.72 29.71 30.65
C ARG A 33 -29.48 28.78 31.61
N GLY A 34 -28.87 27.65 31.97
CA GLY A 34 -29.45 26.66 32.88
C GLY A 34 -30.34 25.61 32.23
N SER A 35 -30.72 25.77 30.94
CA SER A 35 -31.50 24.77 30.19
C SER A 35 -30.80 23.42 30.11
N LYS A 36 -29.48 23.41 29.90
CA LYS A 36 -28.64 22.21 29.91
C LYS A 36 -28.70 21.43 31.23
N ILE A 37 -28.73 22.14 32.37
CA ILE A 37 -28.81 21.51 33.69
C ILE A 37 -30.22 20.94 33.91
N ALA A 38 -31.25 21.69 33.50
CA ALA A 38 -32.63 21.22 33.55
C ALA A 38 -32.85 19.96 32.67
N PHE A 39 -32.26 19.93 31.47
CA PHE A 39 -32.28 18.78 30.59
C PHE A 39 -31.60 17.56 31.21
N CYS A 40 -30.38 17.72 31.75
CA CYS A 40 -29.67 16.65 32.45
C CYS A 40 -30.53 16.04 33.59
N ARG A 41 -31.25 16.88 34.35
CA ARG A 41 -32.17 16.43 35.40
C ARG A 41 -33.40 15.70 34.83
N ALA A 42 -33.96 16.17 33.72
CA ALA A 42 -35.11 15.54 33.06
C ALA A 42 -34.76 14.15 32.49
N VAL A 43 -33.57 14.00 31.88
CA VAL A 43 -33.08 12.73 31.35
C VAL A 43 -32.66 11.77 32.48
N GLY A 44 -32.21 12.33 33.61
CA GLY A 44 -31.67 11.60 34.77
C GLY A 44 -30.18 11.28 34.62
N ILE A 45 -29.42 12.15 33.95
CA ILE A 45 -27.99 11.97 33.66
C ILE A 45 -27.19 13.07 34.36
N ALA A 46 -26.06 12.71 34.98
CA ALA A 46 -25.16 13.69 35.58
C ALA A 46 -24.47 14.54 34.48
N GLU A 47 -24.27 15.83 34.75
CA GLU A 47 -23.62 16.75 33.81
C GLU A 47 -22.23 16.27 33.35
N GLY A 48 -21.44 15.67 34.26
CA GLY A 48 -20.15 15.09 33.91
C GLY A 48 -20.24 13.97 32.88
N THR A 49 -21.28 13.12 32.97
CA THR A 49 -21.53 12.06 31.99
C THR A 49 -21.96 12.65 30.65
N MET A 50 -22.76 13.71 30.65
CA MET A 50 -23.16 14.39 29.42
C MET A 50 -21.95 14.99 28.70
N ARG A 51 -21.07 15.70 29.42
CA ARG A 51 -19.82 16.23 28.84
C ARG A 51 -18.94 15.14 28.25
N LEU A 52 -18.81 14.02 28.96
CA LEU A 52 -18.06 12.86 28.46
C LEU A 52 -18.65 12.34 27.14
N TRP A 53 -19.97 12.26 27.02
CA TRP A 53 -20.63 11.81 25.79
C TRP A 53 -20.44 12.79 24.64
N VAL A 54 -20.43 14.10 24.90
CA VAL A 54 -20.09 15.11 23.88
C VAL A 54 -18.67 14.89 23.37
N GLN A 55 -17.70 14.76 24.26
CA GLN A 55 -16.30 14.50 23.88
C GLN A 55 -16.15 13.18 23.11
N GLN A 56 -16.84 12.12 23.54
CA GLN A 56 -16.84 10.82 22.84
C GLN A 56 -17.49 10.89 21.46
N ARG A 57 -18.51 11.74 21.27
CA ARG A 57 -19.10 11.98 19.94
C ARG A 57 -18.10 12.69 19.04
N GLU A 58 -17.42 13.71 19.55
CA GLU A 58 -16.40 14.46 18.81
C GLU A 58 -15.20 13.60 18.43
N SER A 59 -14.78 12.67 19.29
CA SER A 59 -13.70 11.71 19.01
C SER A 59 -14.14 10.49 18.18
N GLY A 60 -15.44 10.33 17.90
CA GLY A 60 -15.99 9.16 17.23
C GLY A 60 -15.98 7.87 18.08
N GLU A 61 -15.72 7.99 19.38
CA GLU A 61 -15.64 6.86 20.33
C GLU A 61 -16.94 6.64 21.13
N LEU A 62 -18.05 7.28 20.74
CA LEU A 62 -19.33 7.12 21.42
C LEU A 62 -19.85 5.69 21.24
N ARG A 63 -19.70 4.87 22.28
CA ARG A 63 -20.11 3.45 22.27
C ARG A 63 -21.43 3.24 23.01
N SER A 64 -22.23 2.28 22.54
CA SER A 64 -23.37 1.78 23.33
C SER A 64 -22.87 0.99 24.54
N SER A 65 -23.59 1.06 25.66
CA SER A 65 -23.25 0.27 26.86
C SER A 65 -23.66 -1.21 26.72
N ILE A 66 -24.11 -1.65 25.54
CA ILE A 66 -24.49 -3.04 25.28
C ILE A 66 -23.19 -3.84 25.10
N ARG A 67 -22.64 -4.25 26.25
CA ARG A 67 -21.68 -5.34 26.45
C ARG A 67 -20.59 -5.49 25.37
N GLN A 68 -19.50 -4.74 25.51
CA GLN A 68 -18.17 -5.18 25.05
C GLN A 68 -17.58 -6.28 25.96
N GLY A 69 -18.39 -7.26 26.34
CA GLY A 69 -18.00 -8.27 27.32
C GLY A 69 -17.19 -9.42 26.74
N ASN A 70 -17.24 -9.69 25.42
CA ASN A 70 -16.63 -10.91 24.87
C ASN A 70 -16.16 -10.86 23.41
N GLU A 71 -16.48 -9.83 22.62
CA GLU A 71 -16.11 -9.80 21.19
C GLU A 71 -14.74 -9.16 20.92
N ASP A 72 -14.38 -8.08 21.62
CA ASP A 72 -13.12 -7.36 21.39
C ASP A 72 -11.86 -8.17 21.75
N HIS A 73 -11.99 -9.17 22.61
CA HIS A 73 -10.86 -10.04 22.97
C HIS A 73 -10.62 -11.18 21.97
N ARG A 74 -11.66 -11.63 21.23
CA ARG A 74 -11.52 -12.73 20.27
C ARG A 74 -10.96 -12.24 18.93
N LEU A 75 -11.32 -11.04 18.50
CA LEU A 75 -10.74 -10.40 17.30
C LEU A 75 -9.23 -10.11 17.46
N ARG A 76 -8.74 -9.83 18.68
CA ARG A 76 -7.34 -9.43 18.86
C ARG A 76 -6.30 -10.55 18.76
N GLU A 77 -6.65 -11.82 18.94
CA GLU A 77 -5.65 -12.90 18.89
C GLU A 77 -5.51 -13.54 17.50
N SER A 78 -6.63 -13.77 16.81
CA SER A 78 -6.63 -14.24 15.42
C SER A 78 -5.90 -13.25 14.52
N ASP A 79 -6.20 -11.96 14.68
CA ASP A 79 -5.68 -10.92 13.81
C ASP A 79 -4.18 -10.72 14.03
N LYS A 80 -3.72 -10.84 15.28
CA LYS A 80 -2.27 -10.82 15.60
C LYS A 80 -1.54 -12.02 15.01
N ARG A 81 -2.16 -13.21 14.96
CA ARG A 81 -1.56 -14.40 14.34
C ARG A 81 -1.48 -14.25 12.83
N LEU A 82 -2.54 -13.78 12.20
CA LEU A 82 -2.58 -13.49 10.76
C LEU A 82 -1.53 -12.44 10.40
N LEU A 83 -1.44 -11.34 11.16
CA LEU A 83 -0.47 -10.28 10.90
C LEU A 83 0.98 -10.79 11.00
N LYS A 84 1.28 -11.66 11.97
CA LYS A 84 2.59 -12.33 12.05
C LYS A 84 2.88 -13.25 10.87
N GLN A 85 1.88 -14.02 10.43
CA GLN A 85 2.02 -14.90 9.25
C GLN A 85 2.29 -14.08 8.00
N VAL A 86 1.50 -13.04 7.76
CA VAL A 86 1.64 -12.14 6.61
C VAL A 86 3.00 -11.45 6.60
N LEU A 87 3.48 -10.97 7.75
CA LEU A 87 4.82 -10.36 7.83
C LEU A 87 5.92 -11.36 7.48
N LYS A 88 5.84 -12.59 7.99
CA LYS A 88 6.81 -13.65 7.69
C LYS A 88 6.80 -14.01 6.20
N GLU A 89 5.62 -14.11 5.60
CA GLU A 89 5.48 -14.34 4.16
C GLU A 89 6.08 -13.19 3.35
N ASN A 90 5.86 -11.95 3.77
CA ASN A 90 6.42 -10.77 3.11
C ASN A 90 7.96 -10.78 3.13
N GLU A 91 8.57 -11.15 4.26
CA GLU A 91 10.03 -11.30 4.38
C GLU A 91 10.58 -12.40 3.45
N ILE A 92 9.91 -13.55 3.40
CA ILE A 92 10.31 -14.66 2.51
C ILE A 92 10.21 -14.23 1.05
N LEU A 93 9.12 -13.54 0.68
CA LEU A 93 8.92 -13.06 -0.69
C LEU A 93 9.98 -12.01 -1.08
N LYS A 94 10.31 -11.09 -0.18
CA LYS A 94 11.40 -10.12 -0.40
C LYS A 94 12.76 -10.81 -0.59
N ALA A 95 13.06 -11.83 0.20
CA ALA A 95 14.30 -12.60 0.04
C ALA A 95 14.35 -13.36 -1.30
N LYS A 96 13.21 -13.89 -1.78
CA LYS A 96 13.13 -14.52 -3.11
C LYS A 96 13.33 -13.49 -4.22
N LEU A 97 12.73 -12.31 -4.09
CA LEU A 97 12.85 -11.23 -5.06
C LEU A 97 14.30 -10.74 -5.19
N ALA A 98 15.00 -10.55 -4.07
CA ALA A 98 16.42 -10.19 -4.07
C ALA A 98 17.30 -11.26 -4.77
N ARG A 99 16.96 -12.56 -4.61
CA ARG A 99 17.67 -13.64 -5.32
C ARG A 99 17.41 -13.61 -6.82
N SER A 100 16.18 -13.35 -7.25
CA SER A 100 15.88 -13.23 -8.68
C SER A 100 16.55 -12.01 -9.30
N GLU A 101 16.60 -10.88 -8.60
CA GLU A 101 17.30 -9.68 -9.06
C GLU A 101 18.80 -9.95 -9.24
N ALA A 102 19.43 -10.61 -8.26
CA ALA A 102 20.84 -11.00 -8.36
C ALA A 102 21.09 -11.96 -9.54
N ALA A 103 20.16 -12.87 -9.84
CA ALA A 103 20.27 -13.76 -10.99
C ALA A 103 20.18 -12.99 -12.31
N VAL A 104 19.27 -12.01 -12.42
CA VAL A 104 19.15 -11.13 -13.60
C VAL A 104 20.42 -10.29 -13.78
N ASP A 105 21.00 -9.76 -12.71
CA ASP A 105 22.25 -9.00 -12.78
C ASP A 105 23.43 -9.86 -13.26
N ILE A 106 23.54 -11.10 -12.77
CA ILE A 106 24.59 -12.03 -13.23
C ILE A 106 24.40 -12.37 -14.70
N LEU A 107 23.16 -12.63 -15.13
CA LEU A 107 22.84 -12.90 -16.54
C LEU A 107 23.17 -11.70 -17.43
N GLY A 108 22.87 -10.47 -16.99
CA GLY A 108 23.23 -9.24 -17.71
C GLY A 108 24.74 -9.02 -17.81
N LYS A 109 25.50 -9.37 -16.77
CA LYS A 109 26.97 -9.35 -16.81
C LYS A 109 27.52 -10.41 -17.76
N ALA A 110 26.95 -11.61 -17.78
CA ALA A 110 27.36 -12.68 -18.67
C ALA A 110 27.09 -12.36 -20.14
N SER A 111 25.92 -11.78 -20.47
CA SER A 111 25.62 -11.36 -21.84
C SER A 111 26.56 -10.23 -22.30
N ALA A 112 26.84 -9.25 -21.44
CA ALA A 112 27.79 -8.18 -21.75
C ALA A 112 29.21 -8.71 -22.01
N LEU A 113 29.66 -9.73 -21.27
CA LEU A 113 30.94 -10.39 -21.52
C LEU A 113 30.96 -11.13 -22.85
N LEU A 114 29.88 -11.86 -23.19
CA LEU A 114 29.76 -12.54 -24.48
C LEU A 114 29.78 -11.54 -25.64
N ASP A 115 29.07 -10.41 -25.52
CA ASP A 115 29.12 -9.34 -26.51
C ASP A 115 30.53 -8.74 -26.67
N ALA A 116 31.27 -8.57 -25.57
CA ALA A 116 32.64 -8.08 -25.62
C ALA A 116 33.59 -9.08 -26.31
N MET A 117 33.47 -10.37 -26.02
CA MET A 117 34.24 -11.43 -26.68
C MET A 117 33.91 -11.52 -28.17
N ALA A 118 32.62 -11.45 -28.54
CA ALA A 118 32.19 -11.44 -29.93
C ALA A 118 32.77 -10.24 -30.70
N LYS A 119 32.75 -9.04 -30.10
CA LYS A 119 33.38 -7.84 -30.68
C LYS A 119 34.89 -7.98 -30.82
N SER A 120 35.58 -8.58 -29.85
CA SER A 120 37.03 -8.82 -29.96
C SER A 120 37.39 -9.87 -31.02
N ALA A 121 36.55 -10.91 -31.17
CA ALA A 121 36.73 -11.93 -32.19
C ALA A 121 36.53 -11.33 -33.59
N ALA A 122 35.49 -10.52 -33.79
CA ALA A 122 35.25 -9.79 -35.03
C ALA A 122 36.36 -8.78 -35.37
N ALA A 123 37.07 -8.24 -34.37
CA ALA A 123 38.24 -7.38 -34.59
C ALA A 123 39.52 -8.14 -34.97
N THR A 124 39.54 -9.46 -34.78
CA THR A 124 40.71 -10.32 -35.04
C THR A 124 40.62 -11.03 -36.38
N ASP A 125 39.51 -10.91 -37.12
CA ASP A 125 39.51 -11.24 -38.55
C ASP A 125 40.25 -10.11 -39.26
N PRO A 126 41.51 -10.31 -39.72
CA PRO A 126 42.09 -9.36 -40.65
C PRO A 126 41.17 -9.38 -41.86
N GLU A 127 40.56 -8.24 -42.17
CA GLU A 127 39.93 -8.00 -43.45
C GLU A 127 41.04 -8.16 -44.50
N LEU A 128 41.24 -9.39 -44.96
CA LEU A 128 42.10 -9.71 -46.07
C LEU A 128 41.44 -9.02 -47.26
N LYS A 129 41.88 -7.79 -47.54
CA LYS A 129 41.73 -7.20 -48.86
C LYS A 129 42.38 -8.19 -49.81
N GLU A 130 41.55 -9.04 -50.42
CA GLU A 130 41.95 -9.83 -51.56
C GLU A 130 42.64 -8.83 -52.50
N PRO A 131 43.94 -9.05 -52.82
CA PRO A 131 44.58 -8.18 -53.78
C PRO A 131 43.71 -8.26 -55.04
N GLU A 132 43.20 -7.12 -55.51
CA GLU A 132 42.38 -7.10 -56.72
C GLU A 132 43.06 -7.97 -57.77
N PRO A 133 42.34 -8.87 -58.44
CA PRO A 133 42.92 -9.80 -59.39
C PRO A 133 43.64 -9.02 -60.47
N GLN A 134 44.94 -8.79 -60.27
CA GLN A 134 45.75 -8.05 -61.21
C GLN A 134 45.78 -8.88 -62.47
N ARG A 135 45.41 -8.24 -63.57
CA ARG A 135 45.41 -8.86 -64.89
C ARG A 135 46.81 -9.42 -65.12
N PRO A 136 46.96 -10.75 -65.22
CA PRO A 136 48.27 -11.34 -65.19
C PRO A 136 49.06 -10.95 -66.45
N GLU A 137 50.36 -10.73 -66.31
CA GLU A 137 51.21 -10.07 -67.31
C GLU A 137 51.17 -10.71 -68.71
N TRP A 138 50.86 -12.01 -68.79
CA TRP A 138 50.69 -12.76 -70.04
C TRP A 138 49.47 -12.33 -70.88
N LEU A 139 48.55 -11.55 -70.30
CA LEU A 139 47.41 -10.95 -71.00
C LEU A 139 47.70 -9.56 -71.58
N THR A 140 48.89 -9.01 -71.32
CA THR A 140 49.35 -7.80 -72.00
C THR A 140 49.95 -8.19 -73.35
N PRO A 141 49.39 -7.72 -74.48
CA PRO A 141 49.98 -8.02 -75.77
C PRO A 141 51.37 -7.38 -75.84
N LYS A 142 52.42 -8.22 -75.86
CA LYS A 142 53.78 -7.78 -76.16
C LYS A 142 53.74 -7.10 -77.53
N SER A 143 54.04 -5.80 -77.58
CA SER A 143 54.12 -5.03 -78.83
C SER A 143 55.17 -5.67 -79.75
N GLY A 144 54.69 -6.51 -80.68
CA GLY A 144 55.53 -7.21 -81.62
C GLY A 144 55.96 -6.29 -82.76
N LYS A 145 57.28 -6.05 -82.80
CA LYS A 145 58.18 -5.99 -83.96
C LYS A 145 57.67 -5.33 -85.25
N THR A 146 58.43 -4.33 -85.71
CA THR A 146 58.62 -4.05 -87.13
C THR A 146 60.13 -4.05 -87.44
N SER A 147 60.59 -5.16 -88.00
CA SER A 147 61.72 -5.23 -88.96
C SER A 147 61.15 -5.00 -90.36
N PRO A 148 61.91 -4.55 -91.39
CA PRO A 148 63.26 -5.02 -91.78
C PRO A 148 64.40 -4.10 -91.36
#